data_AF-A0A7C2L5S9-F1
#
_entry.id   AF-A0A7C2L5S9-F1
#
_cell.length_a   1.000
_cell.length_b   1.000
_cell.length_c   1.000
_cell.angle_alpha   90.00
_cell.angle_beta   90.00
_cell.angle_gamma   90.00
#
_symmetry.space_group_name_H-M   'P 1'
#
loop_
_entity.id
_entity.type
_entity.pdbx_description
1 polymer ?
#
loop_
_entity_poly.entity_id
_entity_poly.type
_entity_poly.pdbx_seq_one_letter_code
_entity_poly.pdbx_strand_id
1 'polypeptide(L)'
;MSAGRRRVRFRVERARLAQRLIAERVLERDELPGGVRLAGGVDVSYVGDLAVAAATVVDANNLELVDRSVVEVRVEFPYVPTLLAFREAGPMIAAVKRLRLKPDVLLVDGNGRLHPLGAGIACQVGLALDMPTVGVAKKLLCGSVGEWRGGEAPVIVGGRVAGAALRLGSKTIYVSVGHKVSLETAVKLVRDLTKRG
;
A
#
# COMPACT_ATOMS: atom_id res chain seq x y z
N MET A 1 -21.88 24.77 -21.83
CA MET A 1 -22.53 24.83 -20.51
C MET A 1 -21.66 24.04 -19.53
N SER A 2 -20.99 24.75 -18.62
CA SER A 2 -20.04 24.18 -17.66
C SER A 2 -20.78 23.42 -16.57
N ALA A 3 -20.65 22.09 -16.55
CA ALA A 3 -21.12 21.28 -15.43
C ALA A 3 -20.22 21.56 -14.22
N GLY A 4 -20.70 22.38 -13.29
CA GLY A 4 -20.00 22.66 -12.03
C GLY A 4 -19.68 21.36 -11.31
N ARG A 5 -18.39 21.02 -11.20
CA ARG A 5 -17.92 19.93 -10.33
C ARG A 5 -18.41 20.21 -8.91
N ARG A 6 -19.34 19.40 -8.40
CA ARG A 6 -19.72 19.44 -6.97
C ARG A 6 -18.47 19.21 -6.14
N ARG A 7 -17.98 20.25 -5.47
CA ARG A 7 -16.87 20.15 -4.54
C ARG A 7 -17.37 19.33 -3.33
N VAL A 8 -16.97 18.06 -3.26
CA VAL A 8 -17.32 17.20 -2.13
C VAL A 8 -16.71 17.82 -0.88
N ARG A 9 -17.54 18.36 0.02
CA ARG A 9 -17.07 18.94 1.28
C ARG A 9 -16.47 17.83 2.15
N PHE A 10 -15.14 17.82 2.27
CA PHE A 10 -14.42 16.87 3.11
C PHE A 10 -14.89 16.99 4.57
N ARG A 11 -15.14 15.83 5.20
CA ARG A 11 -15.47 15.73 6.62
C ARG A 11 -14.64 14.62 7.25
N VAL A 12 -13.85 14.96 8.26
CA VAL A 12 -12.97 14.00 8.97
C VAL A 12 -13.75 12.81 9.51
N GLU A 13 -14.93 13.04 10.07
CA GLU A 13 -15.81 11.97 10.58
C GLU A 13 -16.17 10.93 9.52
N ARG A 14 -16.51 11.38 8.30
CA ARG A 14 -16.82 10.48 7.18
C ARG A 14 -15.58 9.70 6.74
N ALA A 15 -14.42 10.33 6.74
CA ALA A 15 -13.16 9.67 6.41
C ALA A 15 -12.80 8.59 7.44
N ARG A 16 -13.00 8.88 8.73
CA ARG A 16 -12.81 7.93 9.83
C ARG A 16 -13.79 6.76 9.75
N LEU A 17 -15.05 7.02 9.42
CA LEU A 17 -16.04 5.96 9.18
C LEU A 17 -15.62 5.07 8.01
N ALA A 18 -15.20 5.68 6.89
CA ALA A 18 -14.70 4.93 5.75
C ALA A 18 -13.48 4.06 6.11
N GLN A 19 -12.54 4.54 6.93
CA GLN A 19 -11.41 3.73 7.42
C GLN A 19 -11.85 2.52 8.23
N ARG A 20 -12.87 2.66 9.10
CA ARG A 20 -13.41 1.52 9.87
C ARG A 20 -14.03 0.47 8.93
N LEU A 21 -14.85 0.92 7.99
CA LEU A 21 -15.46 0.03 6.99
C LEU A 21 -14.43 -0.66 6.08
N ILE A 22 -13.33 0.04 5.76
CA ILE A 22 -12.19 -0.53 5.03
C ILE A 22 -11.52 -1.59 5.90
N ALA A 23 -11.25 -1.29 7.17
CA ALA A 23 -10.59 -2.22 8.09
C ALA A 23 -11.38 -3.54 8.25
N GLU A 24 -12.71 -3.46 8.30
CA GLU A 24 -13.60 -4.63 8.39
C GLU A 24 -13.56 -5.52 7.13
N ARG A 25 -13.25 -4.95 5.96
CA ARG A 25 -13.26 -5.66 4.67
C ARG A 25 -11.91 -6.21 4.24
N VAL A 26 -10.83 -5.80 4.90
CA VAL A 26 -9.49 -6.32 4.59
C VAL A 26 -9.40 -7.80 4.94
N LEU A 27 -8.98 -8.60 3.97
CA LEU A 27 -8.73 -10.03 4.13
C LEU A 27 -7.23 -10.24 4.40
N GLU A 28 -6.91 -10.89 5.51
CA GLU A 28 -5.53 -11.20 5.96
C GLU A 28 -5.19 -12.68 5.75
N ARG A 29 -5.55 -13.20 4.57
CA ARG A 29 -5.30 -14.57 4.13
C ARG A 29 -4.92 -14.54 2.66
N ASP A 30 -4.18 -15.55 2.22
CA ASP A 30 -3.70 -15.64 0.85
C ASP A 30 -4.85 -15.97 -0.10
N GLU A 31 -5.15 -15.02 -1.00
CA GLU A 31 -6.00 -15.22 -2.18
C GLU A 31 -5.20 -14.84 -3.43
N LEU A 32 -4.01 -15.43 -3.54
CA LEU A 32 -3.07 -15.27 -4.64
C LEU A 32 -3.33 -16.30 -5.75
N PRO A 33 -3.06 -15.96 -7.03
CA PRO A 33 -3.31 -16.86 -8.16
C PRO A 33 -2.24 -17.97 -8.26
N GLY A 34 -2.25 -18.97 -7.36
CA GLY A 34 -1.41 -20.19 -7.46
C GLY A 34 0.12 -19.99 -7.48
N GLY A 35 0.60 -18.75 -7.39
CA GLY A 35 1.98 -18.30 -7.50
C GLY A 35 2.03 -16.82 -7.92
N VAL A 36 3.13 -16.11 -7.62
CA VAL A 36 3.34 -14.72 -8.07
C VAL A 36 4.34 -14.74 -9.22
N ARG A 37 3.87 -14.42 -10.43
CA ARG A 37 4.71 -14.26 -11.62
C ARG A 37 4.95 -12.79 -11.93
N LEU A 38 3.93 -11.96 -11.76
CA LEU A 38 3.99 -10.52 -12.00
C LEU A 38 3.80 -9.78 -10.69
N ALA A 39 4.82 -9.03 -10.26
CA ALA A 39 4.74 -8.20 -9.07
C ALA A 39 4.63 -6.73 -9.46
N GLY A 40 3.65 -6.05 -8.86
CA GLY A 40 3.39 -4.64 -9.06
C GLY A 40 4.06 -3.79 -7.98
N GLY A 41 4.48 -2.58 -8.34
CA GLY A 41 4.86 -1.53 -7.40
C GLY A 41 4.09 -0.26 -7.70
N VAL A 42 3.65 0.48 -6.68
CA VAL A 42 3.04 1.80 -6.86
C VAL A 42 3.49 2.79 -5.79
N ASP A 43 3.80 4.00 -6.24
CA ASP A 43 4.20 5.13 -5.40
C ASP A 43 3.56 6.42 -5.95
N VAL A 44 3.48 7.44 -5.10
CA VAL A 44 3.01 8.77 -5.46
C VAL A 44 3.89 9.83 -4.82
N SER A 45 4.23 10.83 -5.63
CA SER A 45 4.98 12.01 -5.18
C SER A 45 4.19 13.27 -5.47
N TYR A 46 4.57 14.38 -4.84
CA TYR A 46 3.90 15.68 -5.00
C TYR A 46 4.87 16.75 -5.48
N VAL A 47 4.37 17.60 -6.39
CA VAL A 47 4.97 18.90 -6.73
C VAL A 47 3.88 19.96 -6.54
N GLY A 48 3.91 20.65 -5.40
CA GLY A 48 2.80 21.51 -4.97
C GLY A 48 1.50 20.72 -4.80
N ASP A 49 0.45 21.11 -5.52
CA ASP A 49 -0.86 20.43 -5.52
C ASP A 49 -1.00 19.34 -6.61
N LEU A 50 0.08 19.07 -7.36
CA LEU A 50 0.11 18.02 -8.37
C LEU A 50 0.63 16.72 -7.76
N ALA A 51 -0.22 15.68 -7.73
CA ALA A 51 0.21 14.31 -7.44
C ALA A 51 0.67 13.63 -8.74
N VAL A 52 1.86 13.03 -8.70
CA VAL A 52 2.40 12.19 -9.77
C VAL A 52 2.51 10.78 -9.23
N ALA A 53 1.61 9.89 -9.68
CA ALA A 53 1.63 8.48 -9.29
C ALA A 53 2.22 7.63 -10.42
N ALA A 54 3.11 6.72 -10.05
CA ALA A 54 3.75 5.79 -10.95
C ALA A 54 3.45 4.36 -10.51
N ALA A 55 3.11 3.50 -11.46
CA ALA A 55 2.95 2.07 -11.24
C ALA A 55 3.89 1.30 -12.18
N THR A 56 4.44 0.20 -11.69
CA THR A 56 5.35 -0.69 -12.43
C THR A 56 4.93 -2.14 -12.27
N VAL A 57 5.24 -2.97 -13.25
CA VAL A 57 5.12 -4.44 -13.16
C VAL A 57 6.49 -5.04 -13.48
N VAL A 58 6.92 -5.97 -12.65
CA VAL A 58 8.14 -6.76 -12.88
C VAL A 58 7.82 -8.24 -12.96
N ASP A 59 8.64 -9.01 -13.70
CA ASP A 59 8.65 -10.47 -13.56
C ASP A 59 9.29 -10.83 -12.21
N ALA A 60 8.59 -11.60 -11.39
CA ALA A 60 9.00 -11.91 -10.02
C ALA A 60 10.25 -12.80 -9.94
N ASN A 61 10.62 -13.50 -11.03
CA ASN A 61 11.77 -14.40 -11.03
C ASN A 61 13.10 -13.66 -11.26
N ASN A 62 13.09 -12.62 -12.09
CA ASN A 62 14.30 -11.90 -12.51
C ASN A 62 14.27 -10.39 -12.20
N LEU A 63 13.14 -9.87 -11.73
CA LEU A 63 12.91 -8.46 -11.40
C LEU A 63 13.12 -7.52 -12.59
N GLU A 64 12.92 -8.01 -13.82
CA GLU A 64 12.89 -7.20 -15.03
C GLU A 64 11.57 -6.43 -15.14
N LEU A 65 11.67 -5.15 -15.50
CA LEU A 65 10.51 -4.30 -15.73
C LEU A 65 9.80 -4.70 -17.02
N VAL A 66 8.54 -5.12 -16.92
CA VAL A 66 7.73 -5.58 -18.05
C VAL A 66 6.59 -4.62 -18.41
N ASP A 67 6.18 -3.74 -17.47
CA ASP A 67 5.20 -2.69 -17.75
C ASP A 67 5.34 -1.51 -16.79
N ARG A 68 4.87 -0.33 -17.21
CA ARG A 68 4.82 0.87 -16.37
C ARG A 68 3.77 1.86 -16.83
N SER A 69 3.28 2.67 -15.92
CA SER A 69 2.41 3.79 -16.21
C SER A 69 2.66 4.95 -15.25
N VAL A 70 2.32 6.16 -15.71
CA VAL A 70 2.39 7.38 -14.91
C VAL A 70 1.09 8.16 -15.10
N VAL A 71 0.58 8.72 -14.00
CA VAL A 71 -0.58 9.61 -14.01
C VAL A 71 -0.28 10.87 -13.20
N GLU A 72 -0.81 11.97 -13.70
CA GLU A 72 -0.76 13.27 -13.03
C GLU A 72 -2.17 13.70 -12.65
N VAL A 73 -2.36 14.04 -11.39
CA VAL A 73 -3.67 14.40 -10.82
C VAL A 73 -3.51 15.61 -9.91
N ARG A 74 -4.28 16.67 -10.16
CA ARG A 74 -4.39 17.78 -9.20
C ARG A 74 -5.23 17.33 -8.01
N VAL A 75 -4.69 17.46 -6.80
CA VAL A 75 -5.37 17.00 -5.57
C VAL A 75 -5.86 18.19 -4.75
N GLU A 76 -7.17 18.26 -4.53
CA GLU A 76 -7.81 19.33 -3.75
C GLU A 76 -7.94 19.01 -2.25
N PHE A 77 -7.33 17.92 -1.79
CA PHE A 77 -7.54 17.39 -0.45
C PHE A 77 -6.43 17.84 0.54
N PRO A 78 -6.79 18.37 1.72
CA PRO A 78 -5.80 18.87 2.68
C PRO A 78 -4.97 17.74 3.29
N TYR A 79 -3.71 18.02 3.63
CA TYR A 79 -2.89 17.05 4.36
C TYR A 79 -3.40 16.88 5.78
N VAL A 80 -3.88 15.68 6.11
CA VAL A 80 -4.26 15.28 7.47
C VAL A 80 -3.55 13.96 7.77
N PRO A 81 -2.64 13.92 8.78
CA PRO A 81 -1.98 12.67 9.19
C PRO A 81 -3.00 11.55 9.41
N THR A 82 -2.67 10.31 9.04
CA THR A 82 -3.56 9.13 9.08
C THR A 82 -4.77 9.16 8.13
N LEU A 83 -4.96 10.21 7.33
CA LEU A 83 -5.95 10.30 6.25
C LEU A 83 -5.30 10.50 4.87
N LEU A 84 -3.98 10.34 4.81
CA LEU A 84 -3.17 10.52 3.60
C LEU A 84 -3.68 9.67 2.42
N ALA A 85 -4.15 8.46 2.72
CA ALA A 85 -4.70 7.55 1.73
C ALA A 85 -5.87 8.16 0.91
N PHE A 86 -6.68 9.06 1.49
CA PHE A 86 -7.74 9.75 0.73
C PHE A 86 -7.21 10.77 -0.28
N ARG A 87 -5.96 11.22 -0.11
CA ARG A 87 -5.26 12.13 -1.02
C ARG A 87 -4.49 11.35 -2.11
N GLU A 88 -3.98 10.18 -1.76
CA GLU A 88 -2.97 9.44 -2.54
C GLU A 88 -3.50 8.17 -3.23
N ALA A 89 -4.51 7.50 -2.65
CA ALA A 89 -5.02 6.25 -3.20
C ALA A 89 -5.64 6.45 -4.60
N GLY A 90 -6.35 7.56 -4.83
CA GLY A 90 -6.96 7.88 -6.13
C GLY A 90 -5.93 7.92 -7.27
N PRO A 91 -4.88 8.75 -7.18
CA PRO A 91 -3.76 8.75 -8.12
C PRO A 91 -3.11 7.36 -8.28
N MET A 92 -2.81 6.64 -7.20
CA MET A 92 -2.23 5.30 -7.28
C MET A 92 -3.12 4.30 -8.04
N ILE A 93 -4.42 4.27 -7.72
CA ILE A 93 -5.42 3.43 -8.41
C ILE A 93 -5.47 3.78 -9.90
N ALA A 94 -5.42 5.07 -10.25
CA ALA A 94 -5.42 5.52 -11.64
C ALA A 94 -4.16 5.06 -12.39
N ALA A 95 -2.99 5.09 -11.74
CA ALA A 95 -1.75 4.53 -12.32
C ALA A 95 -1.89 3.04 -12.56
N VAL A 96 -2.29 2.27 -11.54
CA VAL A 96 -2.42 0.80 -11.67
C VAL A 96 -3.44 0.43 -12.75
N LYS A 97 -4.56 1.15 -12.87
CA LYS A 97 -5.56 0.91 -13.94
C LYS A 97 -5.06 1.22 -15.36
N ARG A 98 -3.97 1.98 -15.52
CA ARG A 98 -3.35 2.26 -16.82
C ARG A 98 -2.31 1.23 -17.23
N LEU A 99 -1.95 0.29 -16.36
CA LEU A 99 -1.08 -0.82 -16.72
C LEU A 99 -1.79 -1.72 -17.73
N ARG A 100 -1.04 -2.20 -18.72
CA ARG A 100 -1.48 -3.20 -19.70
C ARG A 100 -1.44 -4.60 -19.11
N LEU A 101 -0.41 -4.88 -18.31
CA LEU A 101 -0.24 -6.13 -17.57
C LEU A 101 -0.78 -5.97 -16.15
N LYS A 102 -1.63 -6.91 -15.72
CA LYS A 102 -2.13 -6.94 -14.34
C LYS A 102 -1.14 -7.71 -13.47
N PRO A 103 -0.60 -7.11 -12.40
CA PRO A 103 0.23 -7.85 -11.46
C PRO A 103 -0.63 -8.76 -10.57
N ASP A 104 -0.05 -9.87 -10.13
CA ASP A 104 -0.66 -10.85 -9.22
C ASP A 104 -0.72 -10.32 -7.78
N VAL A 105 0.24 -9.46 -7.42
CA VAL A 105 0.30 -8.75 -6.14
C VAL A 105 0.85 -7.35 -6.36
N LEU A 106 0.37 -6.38 -5.58
CA LEU A 106 0.83 -4.99 -5.66
C LEU A 106 1.46 -4.54 -4.34
N LEU A 107 2.73 -4.14 -4.41
CA LEU A 107 3.47 -3.49 -3.33
C LEU A 107 3.17 -1.99 -3.39
N VAL A 108 2.64 -1.45 -2.30
CA VAL A 108 2.24 -0.05 -2.18
C VAL A 108 3.23 0.65 -1.24
N ASP A 109 3.86 1.75 -1.68
CA ASP A 109 4.67 2.59 -0.78
C ASP A 109 3.75 3.25 0.25
N GLY A 110 3.80 2.74 1.48
CA GLY A 110 2.91 3.13 2.55
C GLY A 110 2.44 1.95 3.41
N ASN A 111 1.58 2.24 4.37
CA ASN A 111 1.11 1.25 5.33
C ASN A 111 -0.18 0.55 4.87
N GLY A 112 -0.36 -0.70 5.26
CA GLY A 112 -1.64 -1.42 5.25
C GLY A 112 -2.22 -1.51 6.66
N ARG A 113 -2.21 -2.70 7.26
CA ARG A 113 -2.67 -2.95 8.65
C ARG A 113 -1.86 -2.21 9.72
N LEU A 114 -0.62 -1.80 9.44
CA LEU A 114 0.18 -0.93 10.32
C LEU A 114 -0.32 0.52 10.29
N HIS A 115 -1.55 0.70 10.76
CA HIS A 115 -2.23 1.97 10.83
C HIS A 115 -3.08 2.00 12.12
N PRO A 116 -3.25 3.15 12.80
CA PRO A 116 -4.02 3.23 14.05
C PRO A 116 -5.46 2.69 13.97
N LEU A 117 -6.04 2.69 12.77
CA LEU A 117 -7.37 2.16 12.48
C LEU A 117 -7.35 0.88 11.63
N GLY A 118 -6.19 0.23 11.45
CA GLY A 118 -6.05 -0.99 10.64
C GLY A 118 -6.40 -0.82 9.16
N ALA A 119 -6.34 0.41 8.64
CA ALA A 119 -6.79 0.79 7.31
C ALA A 119 -5.87 1.85 6.68
N GLY A 120 -4.63 1.47 6.41
CA GLY A 120 -3.67 2.28 5.66
C GLY A 120 -3.95 2.31 4.16
N ILE A 121 -3.10 3.00 3.39
CA ILE A 121 -3.26 3.20 1.95
C ILE A 121 -3.24 1.88 1.17
N ALA A 122 -2.40 0.91 1.55
CA ALA A 122 -2.36 -0.38 0.88
C ALA A 122 -3.71 -1.11 0.97
N CYS A 123 -4.40 -1.01 2.12
CA CYS A 123 -5.75 -1.55 2.30
C CYS A 123 -6.77 -0.87 1.37
N GLN A 124 -6.70 0.47 1.26
CA GLN A 124 -7.63 1.23 0.43
C GLN A 124 -7.44 0.91 -1.05
N VAL A 125 -6.18 0.88 -1.51
CA VAL A 125 -5.83 0.53 -2.90
C VAL A 125 -6.24 -0.90 -3.20
N GLY A 126 -5.93 -1.85 -2.32
CA GLY A 126 -6.26 -3.26 -2.49
C GLY A 126 -7.75 -3.53 -2.58
N LEU A 127 -8.56 -2.93 -1.70
CA LEU A 127 -10.02 -3.05 -1.76
C LEU A 127 -10.62 -2.37 -2.99
N ALA A 128 -10.09 -1.22 -3.41
CA ALA A 128 -10.61 -0.50 -4.57
C ALA A 128 -10.29 -1.20 -5.90
N LEU A 129 -9.21 -1.99 -5.95
CA LEU A 129 -8.78 -2.77 -7.11
C LEU A 129 -9.15 -4.25 -7.03
N ASP A 130 -9.69 -4.69 -5.88
CA ASP A 130 -10.01 -6.08 -5.55
C ASP A 130 -8.81 -7.05 -5.73
N MET A 131 -7.61 -6.61 -5.35
CA MET A 131 -6.36 -7.33 -5.62
C MET A 131 -5.48 -7.53 -4.37
N PRO A 132 -4.62 -8.57 -4.36
CA PRO A 132 -3.62 -8.74 -3.32
C PRO A 132 -2.70 -7.52 -3.21
N THR A 133 -2.56 -6.97 -2.00
CA THR A 133 -1.73 -5.79 -1.74
C THR A 133 -0.93 -5.93 -0.46
N VAL A 134 0.30 -5.42 -0.52
CA VAL A 134 1.23 -5.34 0.62
C VAL A 134 1.64 -3.89 0.81
N GLY A 135 1.51 -3.37 2.02
CA GLY A 135 2.06 -2.08 2.39
C GLY A 135 3.53 -2.20 2.78
N VAL A 136 4.40 -1.41 2.14
CA VAL A 136 5.83 -1.32 2.42
C VAL A 136 6.16 0.11 2.82
N ALA A 137 6.46 0.34 4.09
CA ALA A 137 6.74 1.68 4.62
C ALA A 137 8.19 1.83 5.07
N LYS A 138 8.76 3.02 4.86
CA LYS A 138 10.15 3.37 5.27
C LYS A 138 10.26 3.81 6.73
N LYS A 139 9.13 4.10 7.39
CA LYS A 139 9.05 4.56 8.79
C LYS A 139 7.92 3.86 9.51
N LEU A 140 8.09 3.62 10.81
CA LEU A 140 7.05 3.09 11.66
C LEU A 140 5.98 4.16 11.90
N LEU A 141 4.75 3.90 11.46
CA LEU A 141 3.64 4.82 11.67
C LEU A 141 3.04 4.71 13.08
N CYS A 142 2.89 3.48 13.58
CA CYS A 142 2.29 3.21 14.89
C CYS A 142 2.68 1.83 15.42
N GLY A 143 2.47 1.62 16.72
CA GLY A 143 2.78 0.38 17.41
C GLY A 143 4.21 0.33 17.95
N SER A 144 4.60 -0.83 18.45
CA SER A 144 5.92 -1.11 18.99
C SER A 144 6.57 -2.28 18.27
N VAL A 145 7.87 -2.16 17.99
CA VAL A 145 8.67 -3.25 17.43
C VAL A 145 9.02 -4.22 18.56
N GLY A 146 8.73 -5.51 18.36
CA GLY A 146 9.08 -6.56 19.29
C GLY A 146 10.55 -6.99 19.21
N GLU A 147 10.82 -8.20 19.70
CA GLU A 147 12.16 -8.78 19.66
C GLU A 147 12.60 -9.09 18.22
N TRP A 148 13.85 -8.77 17.90
CA TRP A 148 14.45 -9.05 16.60
C TRP A 148 15.00 -10.48 16.53
N ARG A 149 14.62 -11.21 15.48
CA ARG A 149 15.12 -12.55 15.16
C ARG A 149 15.39 -12.64 13.67
N GLY A 150 16.62 -13.00 13.28
CA GLY A 150 16.96 -13.18 11.86
C GLY A 150 16.74 -11.93 10.98
N GLY A 151 16.88 -10.73 11.54
CA GLY A 151 16.63 -9.47 10.81
C GLY A 151 15.13 -9.16 10.61
N GLU A 152 14.26 -9.79 11.37
CA GLU A 152 12.81 -9.56 11.42
C GLU A 152 12.35 -9.29 12.84
N ALA A 153 11.33 -8.47 13.03
CA ALA A 153 10.65 -8.33 14.31
C ALA A 153 9.14 -8.11 14.08
N PRO A 154 8.25 -8.67 14.92
CA PRO A 154 6.83 -8.37 14.83
C PRO A 154 6.58 -6.91 15.23
N VAL A 155 5.60 -6.28 14.60
CA VAL A 155 5.14 -4.94 14.98
C VAL A 155 3.74 -5.05 15.56
N ILE A 156 3.61 -4.61 16.82
CA ILE A 156 2.44 -4.83 17.65
C ILE A 156 1.64 -3.53 17.75
N VAL A 157 0.35 -3.59 17.43
CA VAL A 157 -0.60 -2.48 17.54
C VAL A 157 -1.80 -2.98 18.34
N GLY A 158 -2.11 -2.34 19.48
CA GLY A 158 -3.25 -2.73 20.31
C GLY A 158 -3.18 -4.17 20.82
N GLY A 159 -1.98 -4.67 21.13
CA GLY A 159 -1.77 -6.05 21.63
C GLY A 159 -1.81 -7.15 20.56
N ARG A 160 -1.92 -6.80 19.27
CA ARG A 160 -1.91 -7.74 18.15
C ARG A 160 -0.77 -7.46 17.19
N VAL A 161 -0.22 -8.51 16.58
CA VAL A 161 0.75 -8.36 15.49
C VAL A 161 0.02 -7.83 14.27
N ALA A 162 0.36 -6.62 13.82
CA ALA A 162 -0.27 -5.94 12.69
C ALA A 162 0.68 -5.78 11.49
N GLY A 163 1.94 -6.17 11.65
CA GLY A 163 2.96 -6.14 10.61
C GLY A 163 4.30 -6.67 11.10
N ALA A 164 5.34 -6.48 10.29
CA ALA A 164 6.70 -6.88 10.60
C ALA A 164 7.69 -5.76 10.23
N ALA A 165 8.73 -5.61 11.03
CA ALA A 165 9.90 -4.81 10.71
C ALA A 165 10.97 -5.72 10.10
N LEU A 166 11.50 -5.36 8.93
CA LEU A 166 12.51 -6.14 8.21
C LEU A 166 13.78 -5.31 8.04
N ARG A 167 14.94 -5.91 8.32
CA ARG A 167 16.25 -5.37 7.94
C ARG A 167 16.60 -5.88 6.54
N LEU A 168 16.72 -4.95 5.60
CA LEU A 168 17.16 -5.19 4.23
C LEU A 168 18.43 -4.37 3.99
N GLY A 169 19.59 -5.03 4.08
CA GLY A 169 20.89 -4.36 4.11
C GLY A 169 21.00 -3.42 5.33
N SER A 170 21.36 -2.15 5.09
CA SER A 170 21.44 -1.13 6.14
C SER A 170 20.10 -0.45 6.48
N LYS A 171 19.01 -0.79 5.76
CA LYS A 171 17.70 -0.14 5.92
C LYS A 171 16.75 -1.03 6.71
N THR A 172 15.93 -0.40 7.54
CA THR A 172 14.75 -1.03 8.15
C THR A 172 13.50 -0.58 7.41
N ILE A 173 12.67 -1.52 6.99
CA ILE A 173 11.36 -1.28 6.41
C ILE A 173 10.27 -1.94 7.26
N TYR A 174 9.03 -1.51 7.08
CA TYR A 174 7.87 -2.00 7.80
C TYR A 174 6.87 -2.56 6.79
N VAL A 175 6.58 -3.85 6.91
CA VAL A 175 5.69 -4.59 6.02
C VAL A 175 4.38 -4.85 6.75
N SER A 176 3.27 -4.66 6.05
CA SER A 176 1.95 -4.94 6.59
C SER A 176 0.96 -5.37 5.51
N VAL A 177 -0.01 -6.18 5.89
CA VAL A 177 -1.06 -6.65 4.98
C VAL A 177 -1.85 -5.46 4.45
N GLY A 178 -2.02 -5.38 3.13
CA GLY A 178 -2.98 -4.48 2.50
C GLY A 178 -4.34 -5.18 2.35
N HIS A 179 -4.41 -6.23 1.54
CA HIS A 179 -5.62 -7.00 1.24
C HIS A 179 -5.25 -8.33 0.58
N LYS A 180 -6.02 -9.41 0.81
CA LYS A 180 -5.90 -10.72 0.12
C LYS A 180 -4.51 -11.38 0.17
N VAL A 181 -3.77 -11.11 1.25
CA VAL A 181 -2.47 -11.71 1.53
C VAL A 181 -2.30 -11.91 3.04
N SER A 182 -1.65 -12.99 3.45
CA SER A 182 -1.25 -13.20 4.84
C SER A 182 -0.02 -12.36 5.18
N LEU A 183 0.23 -12.09 6.47
CA LEU A 183 1.42 -11.33 6.87
C LEU A 183 2.71 -12.10 6.54
N GLU A 184 2.71 -13.42 6.72
CA GLU A 184 3.83 -14.29 6.38
C GLU A 184 4.18 -14.18 4.88
N THR A 185 3.18 -14.33 4.02
CA THR A 185 3.36 -14.19 2.57
C THR A 185 3.77 -12.77 2.18
N ALA A 186 3.20 -11.74 2.81
CA ALA A 186 3.60 -10.35 2.58
C ALA A 186 5.09 -10.12 2.88
N VAL A 187 5.59 -10.64 4.00
CA VAL A 187 7.01 -10.57 4.37
C VAL A 187 7.88 -11.33 3.36
N LYS A 188 7.49 -12.56 3.00
CA LYS A 188 8.20 -13.36 2.01
C LYS A 188 8.31 -12.64 0.67
N LEU A 189 7.20 -12.11 0.15
CA LEU A 189 7.16 -11.37 -1.11
C LEU A 189 8.10 -10.16 -1.08
N VAL A 190 8.11 -9.39 0.00
CA VAL A 190 9.01 -8.23 0.11
C VAL A 190 10.48 -8.65 0.12
N ARG A 191 10.83 -9.77 0.78
CA ARG A 191 12.19 -10.30 0.76
C ARG A 191 12.61 -10.78 -0.64
N ASP A 192 11.74 -11.53 -1.31
CA ASP A 192 12.01 -12.10 -2.64
C ASP A 192 12.11 -10.99 -3.72
N LEU A 193 11.32 -9.93 -3.60
CA LEU A 193 11.28 -8.80 -4.54
C LEU A 193 12.30 -7.69 -4.23
N THR A 194 13.20 -7.92 -3.28
CA THR A 194 14.29 -6.98 -2.96
C THR A 194 15.56 -7.41 -3.69
N LYS A 195 16.07 -6.56 -4.59
CA LYS A 195 17.41 -6.76 -5.17
C LYS A 195 18.46 -6.74 -4.07
N ARG A 196 19.28 -7.79 -3.99
CA ARG A 196 20.50 -7.78 -3.19
C ARG A 196 21.51 -6.91 -3.95
N GLY A 197 21.74 -5.71 -3.43
CA GLY A 197 22.79 -4.81 -3.91
C GLY A 197 24.17 -5.24 -3.44
#